data_AF-A0A0H3KE15-F1
#
_entry.id   AF-A0A0H3KE15-F1
#
_cell.length_a   1.000
_cell.length_b   1.000
_cell.length_c   1.000
_cell.angle_alpha   90.00
_cell.angle_beta   90.00
_cell.angle_gamma   90.00
#
_symmetry.space_group_name_H-M   'P 1'
#
loop_
_entity.id
_entity.type
_entity.pdbx_description
1 polymer ?
#
loop_
_entity_poly.entity_id
_entity_poly.type
_entity_poly.pdbx_seq_one_letter_code
_entity_poly.pdbx_strand_id
1 'polypeptide(L)'
;MNGAHASGCAFLFPGQGAFYASAMRELAGTHASVRDALDTVDAVAQARLGRPLTGALWRDGAAPDVWLRDAPDLLQLGIYAASVGVFGVLRAHGVAPDVSIGHSFGEIAALVCGGAYSVEQGAQIVCDRIAALQADAPADGVMAAVSADADATRALIDADAVAGRVCIAVENHASQTVVSGPRAALERFLDACAARGIAAQRLRSPYAFHHPDLARARERFAARLATYGRAPFAHAVHSPILGRRYRDDDDLGACLASHLVMPVRFADAIRDACAHGIVRYVECGALNALARIVVRVAGPGAVRTFGGPSRVDDEASVVATIIRYFEENRIMKDDIRFDTAGHGFDAFWNARGPLIVDWLKGELRQAFDAAHAARWTAAPAHAEPASAAAAPVAQPVAAAPVIAAPVIALATAAEPAALRVAAAGSDAPAAAPAARAAKPAHVPRERLFAELVDIYAEAMEYPAEVFSETIELEAELGIDSVKQTEIIQRIIARYALPPLPANFRSGDFKAMGQIVDFVYENQGKALD
;
A
#
# COMPACT_ATOMS: atom_id res chain seq x y z
N MET A 1 -25.82 32.03 -5.58
CA MET A 1 -24.36 32.21 -5.59
C MET A 1 -23.77 31.01 -6.33
N ASN A 2 -23.18 31.24 -7.50
CA ASN A 2 -22.76 30.22 -8.45
C ASN A 2 -21.71 29.28 -7.84
N GLY A 3 -21.99 27.97 -7.86
CA GLY A 3 -21.07 26.92 -7.46
C GLY A 3 -19.89 26.84 -8.44
N ALA A 4 -18.74 27.36 -8.03
CA ALA A 4 -17.47 26.98 -8.61
C ALA A 4 -17.22 25.52 -8.27
N HIS A 5 -17.20 24.64 -9.29
CA HIS A 5 -16.91 23.23 -9.13
C HIS A 5 -15.60 23.03 -8.36
N ALA A 6 -15.69 22.38 -7.20
CA ALA A 6 -14.56 21.96 -6.38
C ALA A 6 -13.55 21.18 -7.25
N SER A 7 -12.33 21.71 -7.36
CA SER A 7 -11.28 21.11 -8.17
C SER A 7 -9.93 21.11 -7.46
N GLY A 8 -9.89 21.01 -6.14
CA GLY A 8 -8.61 20.96 -5.42
C GLY A 8 -7.87 19.63 -5.65
N CYS A 9 -6.54 19.66 -5.56
CA CYS A 9 -5.64 18.53 -5.65
C CYS A 9 -4.79 18.43 -4.37
N ALA A 10 -4.78 17.26 -3.74
CA ALA A 10 -3.86 16.94 -2.67
C ALA A 10 -2.78 15.98 -3.15
N PHE A 11 -1.54 16.24 -2.76
CA PHE A 11 -0.47 15.26 -2.88
C PHE A 11 -0.27 14.56 -1.54
N LEU A 12 -0.24 13.22 -1.56
CA LEU A 12 -0.11 12.37 -0.40
C LEU A 12 1.31 11.81 -0.32
N PHE A 13 1.92 11.86 0.84
CA PHE A 13 3.28 11.36 1.08
C PHE A 13 3.21 10.19 2.06
N PRO A 14 3.47 8.95 1.61
CA PRO A 14 3.33 7.77 2.45
C PRO A 14 4.46 7.60 3.46
N GLY A 15 4.18 6.78 4.49
CA GLY A 15 5.13 6.42 5.54
C GLY A 15 5.91 5.12 5.23
N GLN A 16 6.24 4.37 6.29
CA GLN A 16 6.95 3.09 6.16
C GLN A 16 6.16 2.06 5.33
N GLY A 17 6.87 1.28 4.52
CA GLY A 17 6.28 0.24 3.66
C GLY A 17 6.04 0.67 2.20
N ALA A 18 6.12 1.97 1.89
CA ALA A 18 5.92 2.50 0.54
C ALA A 18 7.23 2.65 -0.26
N PHE A 19 7.95 1.53 -0.45
CA PHE A 19 9.18 1.52 -1.23
C PHE A 19 9.31 0.31 -2.15
N TYR A 20 9.66 0.58 -3.41
CA TYR A 20 9.98 -0.45 -4.40
C TYR A 20 11.26 -0.07 -5.13
N ALA A 21 12.31 -0.88 -4.94
CA ALA A 21 13.66 -0.57 -5.40
C ALA A 21 13.79 -0.52 -6.94
N SER A 22 13.11 -1.43 -7.62
CA SER A 22 13.05 -1.45 -9.09
C SER A 22 12.32 -0.24 -9.64
N ALA A 23 11.24 0.23 -8.98
CA ALA A 23 10.56 1.48 -9.35
C ALA A 23 11.47 2.67 -9.39
N MET A 24 12.25 2.81 -8.34
CA MET A 24 13.19 3.90 -8.26
C MET A 24 14.28 3.81 -9.31
N ARG A 25 14.68 2.60 -9.70
CA ARG A 25 15.69 2.40 -10.74
C ARG A 25 15.18 2.79 -12.12
N GLU A 26 13.97 2.37 -12.49
CA GLU A 26 13.38 2.72 -13.78
C GLU A 26 13.13 4.23 -13.89
N LEU A 27 12.48 4.81 -12.87
CA LEU A 27 12.20 6.25 -12.83
C LEU A 27 13.48 7.09 -12.85
N ALA A 28 14.58 6.63 -12.23
CA ALA A 28 15.88 7.28 -12.34
C ALA A 28 16.47 7.21 -13.76
N GLY A 29 16.19 6.13 -14.52
CA GLY A 29 16.59 6.00 -15.92
C GLY A 29 15.92 7.05 -16.82
N THR A 30 14.67 7.38 -16.55
CA THR A 30 13.84 8.23 -17.43
C THR A 30 13.73 9.68 -16.97
N HIS A 31 13.80 9.98 -15.67
CA HIS A 31 13.52 11.30 -15.13
C HIS A 31 14.69 11.91 -14.34
N ALA A 32 15.10 13.12 -14.73
CA ALA A 32 16.21 13.84 -14.08
C ALA A 32 15.94 14.15 -12.60
N SER A 33 14.72 14.57 -12.25
CA SER A 33 14.37 14.89 -10.86
C SER A 33 14.56 13.73 -9.88
N VAL A 34 14.41 12.49 -10.37
CA VAL A 34 14.61 11.28 -9.57
C VAL A 34 16.10 11.02 -9.38
N ARG A 35 16.91 11.23 -10.42
CA ARG A 35 18.38 11.15 -10.31
C ARG A 35 18.94 12.19 -9.35
N ASP A 36 18.53 13.44 -9.49
CA ASP A 36 19.00 14.54 -8.63
C ASP A 36 18.66 14.28 -7.15
N ALA A 37 17.46 13.73 -6.89
CA ALA A 37 17.04 13.32 -5.56
C ALA A 37 17.91 12.18 -5.01
N LEU A 38 18.17 11.13 -5.81
CA LEU A 38 19.02 10.01 -5.42
C LEU A 38 20.45 10.45 -5.15
N ASP A 39 21.05 11.28 -6.02
CA ASP A 39 22.41 11.79 -5.86
C ASP A 39 22.55 12.63 -4.58
N THR A 40 21.56 13.49 -4.31
CA THR A 40 21.51 14.28 -3.07
C THR A 40 21.41 13.39 -1.84
N VAL A 41 20.51 12.40 -1.87
CA VAL A 41 20.31 11.47 -0.75
C VAL A 41 21.53 10.56 -0.55
N ASP A 42 22.21 10.16 -1.62
CA ASP A 42 23.45 9.39 -1.56
C ASP A 42 24.58 10.17 -0.91
N ALA A 43 24.77 11.44 -1.28
CA ALA A 43 25.78 12.29 -0.66
C ALA A 43 25.54 12.40 0.86
N VAL A 44 24.29 12.59 1.27
CA VAL A 44 23.91 12.64 2.69
C VAL A 44 24.09 11.29 3.37
N ALA A 45 23.64 10.18 2.76
CA ALA A 45 23.81 8.83 3.30
C ALA A 45 25.30 8.48 3.46
N GLN A 46 26.13 8.78 2.47
CA GLN A 46 27.57 8.57 2.54
C GLN A 46 28.19 9.37 3.70
N ALA A 47 27.82 10.63 3.86
CA ALA A 47 28.35 11.48 4.92
C ALA A 47 27.86 11.09 6.33
N ARG A 48 26.59 10.69 6.45
CA ARG A 48 25.92 10.48 7.75
C ARG A 48 25.92 9.03 8.22
N LEU A 49 25.93 8.08 7.28
CA LEU A 49 25.81 6.63 7.53
C LEU A 49 27.03 5.85 7.01
N GLY A 50 27.97 6.51 6.31
CA GLY A 50 29.19 5.89 5.81
C GLY A 50 29.01 5.02 4.56
N ARG A 51 27.81 4.96 4.00
CA ARG A 51 27.46 4.17 2.80
C ARG A 51 26.36 4.85 1.99
N PRO A 52 26.38 4.77 0.65
CA PRO A 52 25.34 5.37 -0.18
C PRO A 52 24.06 4.54 -0.16
N LEU A 53 22.91 5.19 -0.40
CA LEU A 53 21.61 4.52 -0.56
C LEU A 53 21.63 3.64 -1.80
N THR A 54 22.12 4.17 -2.91
CA THR A 54 22.03 3.51 -4.21
C THR A 54 22.87 2.23 -4.32
N GLY A 55 24.05 2.20 -3.68
CA GLY A 55 24.88 1.00 -3.61
C GLY A 55 24.17 -0.17 -2.90
N ALA A 56 23.22 0.13 -2.00
CA ALA A 56 22.30 -0.87 -1.49
C ALA A 56 21.14 -1.11 -2.48
N LEU A 57 20.56 -0.03 -3.04
CA LEU A 57 19.38 -0.04 -3.93
C LEU A 57 19.54 -0.96 -5.13
N TRP A 58 20.75 -1.02 -5.64
CA TRP A 58 21.03 -1.70 -6.89
C TRP A 58 21.39 -3.18 -6.73
N ARG A 59 21.45 -3.70 -5.49
CA ARG A 59 21.71 -5.12 -5.23
C ARG A 59 20.58 -5.99 -5.77
N ASP A 60 20.95 -7.04 -6.49
CA ASP A 60 19.97 -7.99 -7.04
C ASP A 60 19.23 -8.74 -5.91
N GLY A 61 17.93 -8.97 -6.09
CA GLY A 61 17.11 -9.81 -5.21
C GLY A 61 16.71 -9.22 -3.84
N ALA A 62 16.96 -7.94 -3.59
CA ALA A 62 16.63 -7.33 -2.29
C ALA A 62 15.19 -6.82 -2.23
N ALA A 63 14.25 -7.68 -1.81
CA ALA A 63 12.87 -7.30 -1.50
C ALA A 63 12.80 -6.29 -0.32
N PRO A 64 11.73 -5.49 -0.17
CA PRO A 64 11.58 -4.53 0.94
C PRO A 64 11.81 -5.14 2.34
N ASP A 65 11.48 -6.41 2.53
CA ASP A 65 11.72 -7.14 3.79
C ASP A 65 13.20 -7.40 4.09
N VAL A 66 13.99 -7.66 3.04
CA VAL A 66 15.45 -7.79 3.15
C VAL A 66 16.04 -6.45 3.58
N TRP A 67 15.53 -5.36 3.04
CA TRP A 67 15.94 -4.00 3.40
C TRP A 67 15.56 -3.61 4.82
N LEU A 68 14.33 -3.91 5.22
CA LEU A 68 13.85 -3.62 6.57
C LEU A 68 14.71 -4.32 7.63
N ARG A 69 15.24 -5.51 7.31
CA ARG A 69 16.14 -6.26 8.17
C ARG A 69 17.60 -5.79 8.08
N ASP A 70 18.15 -5.63 6.88
CA ASP A 70 19.59 -5.50 6.66
C ASP A 70 20.07 -4.04 6.56
N ALA A 71 19.17 -3.10 6.25
CA ALA A 71 19.44 -1.67 6.12
C ALA A 71 18.20 -0.79 6.40
N PRO A 72 17.59 -0.84 7.60
CA PRO A 72 16.37 -0.09 7.94
C PRO A 72 16.55 1.44 7.90
N ASP A 73 17.78 1.90 8.09
CA ASP A 73 18.21 3.29 7.94
C ASP A 73 18.15 3.74 6.47
N LEU A 74 18.72 2.95 5.56
CA LEU A 74 18.69 3.22 4.12
C LEU A 74 17.28 3.07 3.55
N LEU A 75 16.46 2.15 4.06
CA LEU A 75 15.07 2.02 3.62
C LEU A 75 14.26 3.30 3.84
N GLN A 76 14.42 3.97 4.99
CA GLN A 76 13.75 5.25 5.25
C GLN A 76 14.20 6.35 4.28
N LEU A 77 15.51 6.42 3.98
CA LEU A 77 16.02 7.34 2.97
C LEU A 77 15.51 6.99 1.56
N GLY A 78 15.33 5.70 1.25
CA GLY A 78 14.72 5.25 0.01
C GLY A 78 13.28 5.71 -0.15
N ILE A 79 12.44 5.53 0.89
CA ILE A 79 11.05 6.01 0.91
C ILE A 79 11.00 7.54 0.70
N TYR A 80 11.87 8.26 1.40
CA TYR A 80 11.99 9.71 1.27
C TYR A 80 12.40 10.11 -0.16
N ALA A 81 13.45 9.50 -0.71
CA ALA A 81 13.94 9.76 -2.07
C ALA A 81 12.87 9.49 -3.12
N ALA A 82 12.10 8.41 -2.98
CA ALA A 82 10.99 8.09 -3.86
C ALA A 82 9.92 9.17 -3.84
N SER A 83 9.55 9.62 -2.65
CA SER A 83 8.51 10.62 -2.47
C SER A 83 8.88 11.96 -3.12
N VAL A 84 10.09 12.47 -2.84
CA VAL A 84 10.56 13.74 -3.42
C VAL A 84 10.88 13.63 -4.91
N GLY A 85 11.35 12.46 -5.37
CA GLY A 85 11.62 12.19 -6.78
C GLY A 85 10.34 12.22 -7.62
N VAL A 86 9.32 11.47 -7.21
CA VAL A 86 8.00 11.44 -7.88
C VAL A 86 7.35 12.82 -7.85
N PHE A 87 7.40 13.53 -6.72
CA PHE A 87 6.97 14.92 -6.65
C PHE A 87 7.66 15.78 -7.70
N GLY A 88 8.99 15.69 -7.83
CA GLY A 88 9.77 16.41 -8.82
C GLY A 88 9.33 16.11 -10.26
N VAL A 89 9.03 14.84 -10.58
CA VAL A 89 8.54 14.46 -11.92
C VAL A 89 7.20 15.13 -12.23
N LEU A 90 6.26 15.06 -11.29
CA LEU A 90 4.93 15.63 -11.44
C LEU A 90 5.00 17.16 -11.59
N ARG A 91 5.82 17.83 -10.78
CA ARG A 91 6.04 19.28 -10.87
C ARG A 91 6.67 19.71 -12.19
N ALA A 92 7.63 18.94 -12.70
CA ALA A 92 8.26 19.21 -14.00
C ALA A 92 7.26 19.17 -15.17
N HIS A 93 6.17 18.41 -15.03
CA HIS A 93 5.07 18.33 -16.01
C HIS A 93 3.88 19.23 -15.64
N GLY A 94 4.08 20.21 -14.77
CA GLY A 94 3.06 21.21 -14.42
C GLY A 94 1.95 20.70 -13.51
N VAL A 95 2.03 19.48 -12.98
CA VAL A 95 1.07 18.97 -11.99
C VAL A 95 1.41 19.55 -10.63
N ALA A 96 0.48 20.28 -10.01
CA ALA A 96 0.67 20.99 -8.75
C ALA A 96 -0.36 20.54 -7.71
N PRO A 97 0.05 20.34 -6.44
CA PRO A 97 -0.90 20.25 -5.33
C PRO A 97 -1.38 21.64 -4.90
N ASP A 98 -2.63 21.72 -4.44
CA ASP A 98 -3.13 22.81 -3.61
C ASP A 98 -2.76 22.58 -2.13
N VAL A 99 -2.61 21.32 -1.73
CA VAL A 99 -2.19 20.91 -0.38
C VAL A 99 -1.36 19.63 -0.41
N SER A 100 -0.31 19.55 0.42
CA SER A 100 0.42 18.31 0.71
C SER A 100 -0.06 17.70 2.02
N ILE A 101 -0.17 16.38 2.09
CA ILE A 101 -0.55 15.63 3.31
C ILE A 101 0.45 14.49 3.51
N GLY A 102 1.18 14.49 4.62
CA GLY A 102 2.12 13.43 4.97
C GLY A 102 1.53 12.44 5.97
N HIS A 103 1.68 11.15 5.73
CA HIS A 103 1.31 10.10 6.69
C HIS A 103 2.52 9.70 7.52
N SER A 104 2.49 10.02 8.81
CA SER A 104 3.58 9.71 9.76
C SER A 104 4.95 10.20 9.25
N PHE A 105 5.87 9.28 8.94
CA PHE A 105 7.18 9.55 8.33
C PHE A 105 7.09 10.41 7.07
N GLY A 106 6.02 10.28 6.29
CA GLY A 106 5.78 11.07 5.09
C GLY A 106 5.63 12.58 5.32
N GLU A 107 5.40 13.05 6.56
CA GLU A 107 5.39 14.49 6.87
C GLU A 107 6.72 15.17 6.55
N ILE A 108 7.85 14.45 6.65
CA ILE A 108 9.17 14.98 6.28
C ILE A 108 9.18 15.34 4.79
N ALA A 109 8.75 14.40 3.94
CA ALA A 109 8.66 14.62 2.50
C ALA A 109 7.61 15.70 2.15
N ALA A 110 6.48 15.74 2.86
CA ALA A 110 5.45 16.75 2.66
C ALA A 110 5.95 18.18 2.96
N LEU A 111 6.74 18.36 4.03
CA LEU A 111 7.35 19.65 4.39
C LEU A 111 8.42 20.08 3.39
N VAL A 112 9.27 19.14 2.93
CA VAL A 112 10.27 19.39 1.89
C VAL A 112 9.59 19.79 0.57
N CYS A 113 8.63 19.00 0.11
CA CYS A 113 7.91 19.28 -1.14
C CYS A 113 7.03 20.54 -1.04
N GLY A 114 6.55 20.85 0.17
CA GLY A 114 5.90 22.12 0.50
C GLY A 114 6.84 23.33 0.51
N GLY A 115 8.16 23.12 0.37
CA GLY A 115 9.16 24.18 0.28
C GLY A 115 9.79 24.60 1.60
N ALA A 116 9.40 24.02 2.74
CA ALA A 116 9.95 24.41 4.04
C ALA A 116 11.44 24.05 4.19
N TYR A 117 11.86 22.95 3.58
CA TYR A 117 13.22 22.43 3.63
C TYR A 117 13.69 22.02 2.24
N SER A 118 15.00 22.09 1.98
CA SER A 118 15.60 21.52 0.77
C SER A 118 15.58 19.99 0.79
N VAL A 119 15.78 19.35 -0.36
CA VAL A 119 15.88 17.88 -0.45
C VAL A 119 17.03 17.35 0.41
N GLU A 120 18.16 18.06 0.43
CA GLU A 120 19.31 17.72 1.26
C GLU A 120 18.98 17.83 2.76
N GLN A 121 18.36 18.93 3.19
CA GLN A 121 17.95 19.12 4.58
C GLN A 121 16.96 18.03 5.02
N GLY A 122 15.98 17.68 4.18
CA GLY A 122 15.06 16.59 4.47
C GLY A 122 15.76 15.24 4.65
N ALA A 123 16.75 14.92 3.81
CA ALA A 123 17.56 13.71 3.99
C ALA A 123 18.37 13.74 5.30
N GLN A 124 18.93 14.89 5.67
CA GLN A 124 19.64 15.08 6.93
C GLN A 124 18.69 14.94 8.14
N ILE A 125 17.45 15.46 8.04
CA ILE A 125 16.38 15.30 9.03
C ILE A 125 16.00 13.82 9.18
N VAL A 126 15.91 13.05 8.09
CA VAL A 126 15.68 11.59 8.16
C VAL A 126 16.82 10.91 8.93
N CYS A 127 18.08 11.24 8.65
CA CYS A 127 19.23 10.71 9.39
C CYS A 127 19.20 11.10 10.88
N ASP A 128 18.81 12.33 11.21
CA ASP A 128 18.67 12.78 12.60
C ASP A 128 17.55 12.05 13.34
N ARG A 129 16.44 11.77 12.65
CA ARG A 129 15.35 10.95 13.18
C ARG A 129 15.81 9.53 13.49
N ILE A 130 16.52 8.90 12.55
CA ILE A 130 17.08 7.55 12.72
C ILE A 130 18.02 7.53 13.93
N ALA A 131 18.95 8.47 14.01
CA ALA A 131 19.90 8.55 15.12
C ALA A 131 19.20 8.77 16.48
N ALA A 132 18.15 9.57 16.53
CA ALA A 132 17.39 9.80 17.75
C ALA A 132 16.63 8.55 18.22
N LEU A 133 16.02 7.82 17.29
CA LEU A 133 15.34 6.54 17.58
C LEU A 133 16.34 5.48 18.05
N GLN A 134 17.47 5.32 17.36
CA GLN A 134 18.50 4.35 17.75
C GLN A 134 19.08 4.63 19.15
N ALA A 135 19.16 5.90 19.53
CA ALA A 135 19.70 6.29 20.83
C ALA A 135 18.71 6.05 21.98
N ASP A 136 17.43 6.38 21.81
CA ASP A 136 16.50 6.52 22.94
C ASP A 136 15.20 5.71 22.80
N ALA A 137 14.93 5.03 21.67
CA ALA A 137 13.72 4.24 21.54
C ALA A 137 13.80 2.92 22.32
N PRO A 138 12.74 2.52 23.05
CA PRO A 138 12.69 1.21 23.71
C PRO A 138 12.78 0.06 22.70
N ALA A 139 13.60 -0.94 23.02
CA ALA A 139 13.83 -2.11 22.17
C ALA A 139 12.62 -3.08 22.07
N ASP A 140 11.65 -2.96 22.97
CA ASP A 140 10.45 -3.78 23.01
C ASP A 140 9.22 -3.11 22.39
N GLY A 141 9.36 -1.92 21.80
CA GLY A 141 8.28 -1.22 21.13
C GLY A 141 7.82 -1.93 19.86
N VAL A 142 6.50 -2.12 19.71
CA VAL A 142 5.86 -2.77 18.57
C VAL A 142 4.55 -2.06 18.20
N MET A 143 3.98 -2.43 17.05
CA MET A 143 2.73 -1.89 16.53
C MET A 143 1.82 -3.01 16.00
N ALA A 144 0.51 -2.77 15.98
CA ALA A 144 -0.46 -3.67 15.36
C ALA A 144 -1.60 -2.90 14.68
N ALA A 145 -2.04 -3.38 13.52
CA ALA A 145 -3.27 -2.94 12.88
C ALA A 145 -4.47 -3.63 13.53
N VAL A 146 -5.56 -2.90 13.71
CA VAL A 146 -6.80 -3.38 14.32
C VAL A 146 -7.96 -3.03 13.39
N SER A 147 -8.80 -4.02 13.08
CA SER A 147 -9.98 -3.87 12.23
C SER A 147 -11.15 -3.28 13.02
N ALA A 148 -10.95 -2.09 13.57
CA ALA A 148 -11.92 -1.35 14.37
C ALA A 148 -11.68 0.16 14.25
N ASP A 149 -12.73 0.95 14.49
CA ASP A 149 -12.64 2.40 14.61
C ASP A 149 -11.95 2.86 15.91
N ALA A 150 -11.70 4.16 16.02
CA ALA A 150 -10.97 4.74 17.15
C ALA A 150 -11.69 4.62 18.49
N ASP A 151 -13.03 4.65 18.50
CA ASP A 151 -13.80 4.60 19.74
C ASP A 151 -13.89 3.16 20.26
N ALA A 152 -14.15 2.20 19.38
CA ALA A 152 -14.09 0.78 19.67
C ALA A 152 -12.69 0.36 20.15
N THR A 153 -11.63 0.77 19.45
CA THR A 153 -10.24 0.48 19.86
C THR A 153 -9.91 1.10 21.22
N ARG A 154 -10.36 2.32 21.51
CA ARG A 154 -10.15 2.95 22.82
C ARG A 154 -10.86 2.20 23.94
N ALA A 155 -12.12 1.79 23.70
CA ALA A 155 -12.87 0.98 24.65
C ALA A 155 -12.20 -0.37 24.95
N LEU A 156 -11.56 -1.01 23.96
CA LEU A 156 -10.77 -2.23 24.17
C LEU A 156 -9.52 -1.97 25.03
N ILE A 157 -8.77 -0.91 24.72
CA ILE A 157 -7.57 -0.52 25.50
C ILE A 157 -7.94 -0.27 26.96
N ASP A 158 -9.04 0.43 27.21
CA ASP A 158 -9.52 0.75 28.55
C ASP A 158 -10.00 -0.50 29.30
N ALA A 159 -10.67 -1.43 28.60
CA ALA A 159 -11.22 -2.65 29.21
C ALA A 159 -10.16 -3.66 29.65
N ASP A 160 -9.03 -3.79 28.95
CA ASP A 160 -8.04 -4.84 29.20
C ASP A 160 -6.88 -4.41 30.14
N ALA A 161 -7.06 -3.28 30.84
CA ALA A 161 -6.09 -2.71 31.79
C ALA A 161 -4.67 -2.54 31.20
N VAL A 162 -4.57 -2.41 29.87
CA VAL A 162 -3.37 -1.95 29.15
C VAL A 162 -3.37 -0.44 28.98
N ALA A 163 -4.37 0.25 29.53
CA ALA A 163 -4.48 1.70 29.53
C ALA A 163 -3.17 2.35 30.02
N GLY A 164 -2.64 3.27 29.20
CA GLY A 164 -1.35 3.92 29.44
C GLY A 164 -0.11 3.14 28.97
N ARG A 165 -0.27 1.92 28.47
CA ARG A 165 0.81 1.10 27.87
C ARG A 165 0.58 0.80 26.38
N VAL A 166 -0.68 0.79 25.95
CA VAL A 166 -1.05 0.71 24.53
C VAL A 166 -1.84 1.97 24.20
N CYS A 167 -1.52 2.61 23.08
CA CYS A 167 -2.29 3.75 22.58
C CYS A 167 -2.59 3.60 21.09
N ILE A 168 -3.62 4.32 20.63
CA ILE A 168 -3.89 4.46 19.19
C ILE A 168 -2.77 5.31 18.60
N ALA A 169 -2.03 4.73 17.67
CA ALA A 169 -0.96 5.36 16.91
C ALA A 169 -1.48 6.02 15.64
N VAL A 170 -2.48 5.40 14.98
CA VAL A 170 -3.01 5.87 13.69
C VAL A 170 -4.52 5.61 13.62
N GLU A 171 -5.26 6.61 13.14
CA GLU A 171 -6.68 6.53 12.79
C GLU A 171 -6.81 6.69 11.25
N ASN A 172 -6.82 5.57 10.52
CA ASN A 172 -6.76 5.58 9.04
C ASN A 172 -8.13 5.73 8.40
N HIS A 173 -9.12 4.96 8.84
CA HIS A 173 -10.52 5.06 8.42
C HIS A 173 -11.47 4.44 9.45
N ALA A 174 -12.78 4.54 9.24
CA ALA A 174 -13.84 4.11 10.18
C ALA A 174 -13.88 2.59 10.49
N SER A 175 -12.92 1.81 10.01
CA SER A 175 -12.83 0.37 10.27
C SER A 175 -11.37 -0.10 10.37
N GLN A 176 -10.43 0.83 10.53
CA GLN A 176 -9.02 0.49 10.72
C GLN A 176 -8.30 1.54 11.55
N THR A 177 -7.70 1.05 12.64
CA THR A 177 -6.77 1.78 13.49
C THR A 177 -5.44 1.04 13.56
N VAL A 178 -4.40 1.72 14.02
CA VAL A 178 -3.13 1.11 14.40
C VAL A 178 -2.86 1.48 15.84
N VAL A 179 -2.46 0.51 16.64
CA VAL A 179 -2.03 0.70 18.02
C VAL A 179 -0.52 0.48 18.16
N SER A 180 0.09 1.09 19.16
CA SER A 180 1.49 0.89 19.49
C SER A 180 1.69 0.76 21.00
N GLY A 181 2.80 0.13 21.40
CA GLY A 181 3.18 -0.03 22.80
C GLY A 181 4.26 -1.10 23.01
N PRO A 182 4.64 -1.36 24.28
CA PRO A 182 5.55 -2.44 24.64
C PRO A 182 5.00 -3.81 24.26
N ARG A 183 5.88 -4.71 23.79
CA ARG A 183 5.52 -6.03 23.24
C ARG A 183 4.57 -6.83 24.12
N ALA A 184 4.87 -6.97 25.40
CA ALA A 184 4.03 -7.74 26.32
C ALA A 184 2.63 -7.14 26.50
N ALA A 185 2.51 -5.80 26.51
CA ALA A 185 1.21 -5.15 26.62
C ALA A 185 0.42 -5.27 25.32
N LEU A 186 1.09 -5.17 24.17
CA LEU A 186 0.47 -5.30 22.87
C LEU A 186 -0.02 -6.73 22.61
N GLU A 187 0.74 -7.76 22.98
CA GLU A 187 0.28 -9.16 22.80
C GLU A 187 -0.94 -9.49 23.65
N ARG A 188 -1.00 -9.01 24.90
CA ARG A 188 -2.22 -9.10 25.71
C ARG A 188 -3.41 -8.41 25.06
N PHE A 189 -3.19 -7.25 24.44
CA PHE A 189 -4.25 -6.53 23.73
C PHE A 189 -4.71 -7.30 22.48
N LEU A 190 -3.81 -7.97 21.76
CA LEU A 190 -4.15 -8.82 20.61
C LEU A 190 -4.98 -10.04 21.03
N ASP A 191 -4.59 -10.71 22.11
CA ASP A 191 -5.38 -11.83 22.68
C ASP A 191 -6.80 -11.39 23.04
N ALA A 192 -6.93 -10.18 23.57
CA ALA A 192 -8.20 -9.61 23.97
C ALA A 192 -9.07 -9.16 22.80
N CYS A 193 -8.45 -8.73 21.68
CA CYS A 193 -9.12 -8.54 20.40
C CYS A 193 -9.64 -9.88 19.86
N ALA A 194 -8.80 -10.91 19.86
CA ALA A 194 -9.16 -12.25 19.39
C ALA A 194 -10.32 -12.85 20.20
N ALA A 195 -10.31 -12.70 21.52
CA ALA A 195 -11.40 -13.15 22.40
C ALA A 195 -12.75 -12.47 22.10
N ARG A 196 -12.73 -11.31 21.43
CA ARG A 196 -13.92 -10.52 21.04
C ARG A 196 -14.22 -10.63 19.55
N GLY A 197 -13.50 -11.48 18.81
CA GLY A 197 -13.69 -11.66 17.36
C GLY A 197 -13.24 -10.45 16.53
N ILE A 198 -12.35 -9.61 17.06
CA ILE A 198 -11.84 -8.41 16.38
C ILE A 198 -10.49 -8.77 15.76
N ALA A 199 -10.40 -8.69 14.43
CA ALA A 199 -9.17 -8.98 13.70
C ALA A 199 -8.10 -7.92 14.00
N ALA A 200 -6.94 -8.36 14.49
CA ALA A 200 -5.78 -7.51 14.73
C ALA A 200 -4.49 -8.24 14.33
N GLN A 201 -3.55 -7.53 13.73
CA GLN A 201 -2.33 -8.10 13.17
C GLN A 201 -1.11 -7.26 13.56
N ARG A 202 -0.05 -7.92 14.03
CA ARG A 202 1.23 -7.28 14.33
C ARG A 202 1.88 -6.74 13.06
N LEU A 203 2.33 -5.50 13.11
CA LEU A 203 3.05 -4.86 12.02
C LEU A 203 4.55 -5.09 12.14
N ARG A 204 5.23 -5.18 11.00
CA ARG A 204 6.69 -5.20 10.92
C ARG A 204 7.22 -3.78 11.13
N SER A 205 7.28 -3.36 12.40
CA SER A 205 7.84 -2.08 12.81
C SER A 205 8.99 -2.29 13.80
N PRO A 206 10.14 -1.61 13.63
CA PRO A 206 11.25 -1.69 14.58
C PRO A 206 10.98 -0.96 15.90
N TYR A 207 9.99 -0.07 15.95
CA TYR A 207 9.67 0.74 17.12
C TYR A 207 8.15 0.90 17.30
N ALA A 208 7.73 1.26 18.52
CA ALA A 208 6.37 1.70 18.80
C ALA A 208 6.20 3.18 18.39
N PHE A 209 6.04 3.46 17.09
CA PHE A 209 5.80 4.84 16.64
C PHE A 209 4.50 5.41 17.18
N HIS A 210 4.44 6.74 17.32
CA HIS A 210 3.29 7.47 17.85
C HIS A 210 2.93 7.05 19.28
N HIS A 211 3.96 6.70 20.08
CA HIS A 211 3.81 6.24 21.45
C HIS A 211 4.51 7.19 22.43
N PRO A 212 3.93 7.47 23.61
CA PRO A 212 4.56 8.30 24.65
C PRO A 212 5.97 7.86 25.06
N ASP A 213 6.28 6.57 24.99
CA ASP A 213 7.61 6.04 25.33
C ASP A 213 8.74 6.56 24.42
N LEU A 214 8.41 7.15 23.26
CA LEU A 214 9.38 7.82 22.39
C LEU A 214 9.66 9.28 22.80
N ALA A 215 9.22 9.74 23.97
CA ALA A 215 9.39 11.13 24.43
C ALA A 215 10.86 11.59 24.47
N ARG A 216 11.79 10.71 24.83
CA ARG A 216 13.23 11.01 24.84
C ARG A 216 13.81 11.15 23.43
N ALA A 217 13.45 10.22 22.54
CA ALA A 217 13.81 10.31 21.12
C ALA A 217 13.24 11.60 20.50
N ARG A 218 12.00 11.99 20.84
CA ARG A 218 11.40 13.27 20.44
C ARG A 218 12.22 14.47 20.90
N GLU A 219 12.63 14.52 22.18
CA GLU A 219 13.43 15.63 22.71
C GLU A 219 14.77 15.77 21.95
N ARG A 220 15.46 14.64 21.73
CA ARG A 220 16.72 14.63 20.98
C ARG A 220 16.52 15.04 19.52
N PHE A 221 15.43 14.57 18.90
CA PHE A 221 15.11 14.91 17.51
C PHE A 221 14.75 16.39 17.37
N ALA A 222 13.91 16.94 18.26
CA ALA A 222 13.57 18.37 18.29
C ALA A 222 14.81 19.26 18.44
N ALA A 223 15.75 18.89 19.32
CA ALA A 223 16.99 19.63 19.50
C ALA A 223 17.86 19.67 18.22
N ARG A 224 17.88 18.59 17.44
CA ARG A 224 18.55 18.56 16.13
C ARG A 224 17.79 19.40 15.11
N LEU A 225 16.47 19.34 15.11
CA LEU A 225 15.64 20.06 14.14
C LEU A 225 15.74 21.59 14.28
N ALA A 226 15.99 22.08 15.49
CA ALA A 226 16.18 23.51 15.78
C ALA A 226 17.36 24.14 15.01
N THR A 227 18.28 23.35 14.45
CA THR A 227 19.41 23.86 13.68
C THR A 227 19.11 24.10 12.20
N TYR A 228 17.97 23.60 11.70
CA TYR A 228 17.61 23.77 10.29
C TYR A 228 16.86 25.08 10.07
N GLY A 229 17.40 25.91 9.18
CA GLY A 229 16.66 27.04 8.64
C GLY A 229 15.52 26.55 7.74
N ARG A 230 14.38 27.24 7.82
CA ARG A 230 13.21 26.99 6.96
C ARG A 230 12.99 28.11 5.95
N ALA A 231 12.39 27.77 4.82
CA ALA A 231 11.89 28.72 3.85
C ALA A 231 10.35 28.85 3.94
N PRO A 232 9.74 29.91 3.35
CA PRO A 232 8.29 30.02 3.23
C PRO A 232 7.69 28.86 2.44
N PHE A 233 6.47 28.45 2.79
CA PHE A 233 5.76 27.40 2.07
C PHE A 233 5.39 27.84 0.65
N ALA A 234 5.65 26.97 -0.33
CA ALA A 234 5.22 27.15 -1.72
C ALA A 234 3.72 26.85 -1.91
N HIS A 235 3.19 25.94 -1.10
CA HIS A 235 1.77 25.58 -1.03
C HIS A 235 1.44 25.01 0.36
N ALA A 236 0.15 24.85 0.67
CA ALA A 236 -0.26 24.42 2.01
C ALA A 236 0.24 23.00 2.34
N VAL A 237 0.65 22.78 3.58
CA VAL A 237 0.94 21.44 4.11
C VAL A 237 0.00 21.17 5.28
N HIS A 238 -0.84 20.15 5.18
CA HIS A 238 -1.74 19.69 6.24
C HIS A 238 -1.08 18.54 7.02
N SER A 239 -0.96 18.70 8.33
CA SER A 239 -0.45 17.68 9.24
C SER A 239 -1.63 16.89 9.84
N PRO A 240 -1.77 15.58 9.54
CA PRO A 240 -2.74 14.72 10.21
C PRO A 240 -2.42 14.51 11.69
N ILE A 241 -1.21 14.84 12.14
CA ILE A 241 -0.78 14.71 13.53
C ILE A 241 -1.22 15.93 14.34
N LEU A 242 -1.04 17.14 13.79
CA LEU A 242 -1.54 18.37 14.41
C LEU A 242 -3.05 18.57 14.20
N GLY A 243 -3.64 17.87 13.22
CA GLY A 243 -5.04 18.03 12.81
C GLY A 243 -5.32 19.37 12.11
N ARG A 244 -4.29 20.00 11.53
CA ARG A 244 -4.38 21.30 10.87
C ARG A 244 -3.25 21.51 9.88
N ARG A 245 -3.36 22.59 9.09
CA ARG A 245 -2.25 23.10 8.29
C ARG A 245 -1.14 23.69 9.16
N TYR A 246 0.10 23.49 8.72
CA TYR A 246 1.24 24.23 9.25
C TYR A 246 1.07 25.73 8.97
N ARG A 247 1.62 26.55 9.85
CA ARG A 247 1.59 28.01 9.80
C ARG A 247 3.00 28.57 9.80
N ASP A 248 3.14 29.81 9.33
CA ASP A 248 4.44 30.48 9.29
C ASP A 248 4.99 30.81 10.69
N ASP A 249 4.17 30.82 11.73
CA ASP A 249 4.63 31.03 13.11
C ASP A 249 4.89 29.70 13.86
N ASP A 250 4.67 28.55 13.23
CA ASP A 250 4.97 27.26 13.86
C ASP A 250 6.47 27.05 14.03
N ASP A 251 6.85 26.54 15.21
CA ASP A 251 8.11 25.83 15.39
C ASP A 251 8.01 24.49 14.66
N LEU A 252 8.36 24.48 13.37
CA LEU A 252 8.30 23.29 12.53
C LEU A 252 9.15 22.15 13.09
N GLY A 253 10.26 22.46 13.77
CA GLY A 253 11.14 21.47 14.36
C GLY A 253 10.47 20.73 15.50
N ALA A 254 9.89 21.47 16.45
CA ALA A 254 9.13 20.89 17.55
C ALA A 254 7.86 20.17 17.05
N CYS A 255 7.15 20.76 16.09
CA CYS A 255 5.95 20.17 15.50
C CYS A 255 6.27 18.84 14.81
N LEU A 256 7.28 18.81 13.95
CA LEU A 256 7.69 17.59 13.26
C LEU A 256 8.21 16.54 14.25
N ALA A 257 8.98 16.93 15.26
CA ALA A 257 9.44 15.98 16.28
C ALA A 257 8.28 15.34 17.07
N SER A 258 7.19 16.08 17.29
CA SER A 258 6.00 15.55 17.97
C SER A 258 5.38 14.34 17.28
N HIS A 259 5.66 14.14 15.98
CA HIS A 259 5.19 12.97 15.23
C HIS A 259 5.63 11.63 15.83
N LEU A 260 6.68 11.59 16.66
CA LEU A 260 7.13 10.35 17.29
C LEU A 260 6.18 9.89 18.40
N VAL A 261 5.43 10.81 19.02
CA VAL A 261 4.63 10.54 20.22
C VAL A 261 3.14 10.81 20.04
N MET A 262 2.76 11.61 19.04
CA MET A 262 1.38 11.99 18.77
C MET A 262 0.75 11.07 17.72
N PRO A 263 -0.56 10.77 17.83
CA PRO A 263 -1.27 9.92 16.87
C PRO A 263 -1.45 10.59 15.51
N VAL A 264 -1.54 9.79 14.45
CA VAL A 264 -1.85 10.24 13.08
C VAL A 264 -3.35 10.13 12.82
N ARG A 265 -4.05 11.26 12.68
CA ARG A 265 -5.49 11.31 12.37
C ARG A 265 -5.74 11.47 10.87
N PHE A 266 -5.34 10.46 10.10
CA PHE A 266 -5.38 10.55 8.63
C PHE A 266 -6.81 10.67 8.09
N ALA A 267 -7.77 9.92 8.64
CA ALA A 267 -9.17 10.03 8.24
C ALA A 267 -9.73 11.46 8.40
N ASP A 268 -9.37 12.14 9.49
CA ASP A 268 -9.79 13.52 9.75
C ASP A 268 -9.17 14.49 8.75
N ALA A 269 -7.87 14.34 8.44
CA ALA A 269 -7.18 15.16 7.45
C ALA A 269 -7.80 15.03 6.04
N ILE A 270 -8.22 13.83 5.64
CA ILE A 270 -8.89 13.61 4.35
C ILE A 270 -10.29 14.23 4.36
N ARG A 271 -11.07 14.07 5.44
CA ARG A 271 -12.38 14.70 5.59
C ARG A 271 -12.28 16.23 5.54
N ASP A 272 -11.28 16.81 6.21
CA ASP A 272 -10.98 18.24 6.16
C ASP A 272 -10.64 18.69 4.74
N ALA A 273 -9.77 17.96 4.04
CA ALA A 273 -9.41 18.24 2.65
C ALA A 273 -10.64 18.21 1.72
N CYS A 274 -11.50 17.18 1.84
CA CYS A 274 -12.75 17.10 1.06
C CYS A 274 -13.68 18.29 1.35
N ALA A 275 -13.85 18.65 2.63
CA ALA A 275 -14.67 19.79 3.05
C ALA A 275 -14.15 21.13 2.47
N HIS A 276 -12.84 21.21 2.22
CA HIS A 276 -12.19 22.35 1.56
C HIS A 276 -12.07 22.21 0.03
N GLY A 277 -12.85 21.31 -0.58
CA GLY A 277 -12.96 21.20 -2.04
C GLY A 277 -11.85 20.44 -2.73
N ILE A 278 -11.02 19.69 -1.98
CA ILE A 278 -10.08 18.73 -2.57
C ILE A 278 -10.86 17.49 -3.04
N VAL A 279 -10.73 17.18 -4.33
CA VAL A 279 -11.42 16.03 -4.96
C VAL A 279 -10.47 15.14 -5.76
N ARG A 280 -9.19 15.51 -5.83
CA ARG A 280 -8.12 14.76 -6.51
C ARG A 280 -7.00 14.50 -5.52
N TYR A 281 -6.51 13.27 -5.49
CA TYR A 281 -5.46 12.84 -4.57
C TYR A 281 -4.39 12.07 -5.34
N VAL A 282 -3.14 12.51 -5.26
CA VAL A 282 -2.00 11.87 -5.94
C VAL A 282 -1.02 11.39 -4.89
N GLU A 283 -0.76 10.09 -4.85
CA GLU A 283 0.22 9.50 -3.93
C GLU A 283 1.63 9.62 -4.52
N CYS A 284 2.49 10.40 -3.85
CA CYS A 284 3.89 10.58 -4.17
C CYS A 284 4.72 9.59 -3.35
N GLY A 285 4.70 8.33 -3.74
CA GLY A 285 5.50 7.24 -3.18
C GLY A 285 5.34 5.98 -4.02
N ALA A 286 5.83 4.84 -3.56
CA ALA A 286 5.53 3.56 -4.20
C ALA A 286 4.21 2.98 -3.66
N LEU A 287 3.53 2.16 -4.47
CA LEU A 287 2.24 1.52 -4.16
C LEU A 287 1.07 2.52 -4.06
N ASN A 288 -0.09 2.05 -3.59
CA ASN A 288 -1.34 2.80 -3.59
C ASN A 288 -2.07 2.77 -2.23
N ALA A 289 -1.32 2.62 -1.14
CA ALA A 289 -1.88 2.38 0.19
C ALA A 289 -2.72 3.58 0.66
N LEU A 290 -2.19 4.80 0.56
CA LEU A 290 -2.92 5.99 0.98
C LEU A 290 -4.09 6.29 0.04
N ALA A 291 -3.91 6.12 -1.27
CA ALA A 291 -4.98 6.27 -2.26
C ALA A 291 -6.19 5.38 -1.93
N ARG A 292 -5.96 4.12 -1.56
CA ARG A 292 -7.03 3.20 -1.12
C ARG A 292 -7.71 3.66 0.17
N ILE A 293 -6.95 4.17 1.14
CA ILE A 293 -7.51 4.72 2.38
C ILE A 293 -8.37 5.95 2.07
N VAL A 294 -7.92 6.85 1.19
CA VAL A 294 -8.71 8.01 0.77
C VAL A 294 -10.07 7.61 0.19
N VAL A 295 -10.12 6.59 -0.68
CA VAL A 295 -11.40 6.08 -1.21
C VAL A 295 -12.29 5.55 -0.08
N ARG A 296 -11.73 4.85 0.91
CA ARG A 296 -12.49 4.35 2.06
C ARG A 296 -13.03 5.47 2.96
N VAL A 297 -12.33 6.60 3.07
CA VAL A 297 -12.75 7.75 3.88
C VAL A 297 -13.79 8.60 3.15
N ALA A 298 -13.54 8.91 1.87
CA ALA A 298 -14.41 9.80 1.09
C ALA A 298 -15.63 9.10 0.48
N GLY A 299 -15.56 7.78 0.30
CA GLY A 299 -16.57 6.98 -0.38
C GLY A 299 -16.23 6.71 -1.85
N PRO A 300 -16.62 5.55 -2.41
CA PRO A 300 -16.40 5.22 -3.81
C PRO A 300 -17.00 6.28 -4.75
N GLY A 301 -16.22 6.74 -5.72
CA GLY A 301 -16.66 7.71 -6.74
C GLY A 301 -16.75 9.17 -6.27
N ALA A 302 -16.61 9.45 -4.98
CA ALA A 302 -16.65 10.82 -4.45
C ALA A 302 -15.39 11.64 -4.79
N VAL A 303 -14.26 10.96 -4.96
CA VAL A 303 -12.95 11.56 -5.23
C VAL A 303 -12.21 10.74 -6.28
N ARG A 304 -11.24 11.36 -6.96
CA ARG A 304 -10.32 10.68 -7.86
C ARG A 304 -8.96 10.52 -7.19
N THR A 305 -8.47 9.29 -7.12
CA THR A 305 -7.18 8.96 -6.50
C THR A 305 -6.24 8.35 -7.53
N PHE A 306 -4.97 8.73 -7.45
CA PHE A 306 -3.88 8.16 -8.23
C PHE A 306 -2.88 7.56 -7.23
N GLY A 307 -2.71 6.25 -7.29
CA GLY A 307 -1.65 5.58 -6.55
C GLY A 307 -0.28 5.83 -7.17
N GLY A 308 0.75 5.47 -6.44
CA GLY A 308 2.10 5.33 -6.95
C GLY A 308 2.33 4.00 -7.67
N PRO A 309 3.50 3.84 -8.30
CA PRO A 309 3.89 2.62 -9.01
C PRO A 309 3.88 1.38 -8.12
N SER A 310 3.28 0.28 -8.59
CA SER A 310 3.20 -1.00 -7.88
C SER A 310 4.06 -2.13 -8.46
N ARG A 311 4.48 -2.02 -9.72
CA ARG A 311 5.29 -2.99 -10.46
C ARG A 311 6.09 -2.26 -11.55
N VAL A 312 7.15 -2.92 -12.02
CA VAL A 312 8.05 -2.42 -13.09
C VAL A 312 7.24 -1.93 -14.30
N ASP A 313 6.38 -2.79 -14.85
CA ASP A 313 5.57 -2.45 -16.04
C ASP A 313 4.56 -1.30 -15.80
N ASP A 314 4.17 -1.05 -14.54
CA ASP A 314 3.19 -0.02 -14.17
C ASP A 314 3.85 1.37 -13.96
N GLU A 315 5.17 1.45 -13.84
CA GLU A 315 5.86 2.66 -13.34
C GLU A 315 5.78 3.85 -14.28
N ALA A 316 6.25 3.68 -15.52
CA ALA A 316 6.09 4.68 -16.56
C ALA A 316 4.61 4.96 -16.85
N SER A 317 3.75 3.94 -16.75
CA SER A 317 2.31 4.04 -17.05
C SER A 317 1.55 4.89 -16.04
N VAL A 318 1.80 4.73 -14.73
CA VAL A 318 1.11 5.46 -13.67
C VAL A 318 1.48 6.95 -13.72
N VAL A 319 2.77 7.26 -13.80
CA VAL A 319 3.25 8.64 -13.88
C VAL A 319 2.73 9.30 -15.16
N ALA A 320 2.81 8.62 -16.32
CA ALA A 320 2.24 9.13 -17.57
C ALA A 320 0.72 9.30 -17.49
N THR A 321 0.00 8.40 -16.80
CA THR A 321 -1.45 8.50 -16.60
C THR A 321 -1.82 9.73 -15.76
N ILE A 322 -1.08 10.00 -14.69
CA ILE A 322 -1.28 11.20 -13.87
C ILE A 322 -1.03 12.44 -14.71
N ILE A 323 0.13 12.52 -15.37
CA ILE A 323 0.50 13.66 -16.22
C ILE A 323 -0.58 13.91 -17.28
N ARG A 324 -0.93 12.87 -18.05
CA ARG A 324 -1.96 12.95 -19.09
C ARG A 324 -3.29 13.44 -18.52
N TYR A 325 -3.74 12.90 -17.40
CA TYR A 325 -5.00 13.32 -16.78
C TYR A 325 -5.00 14.82 -16.42
N PHE A 326 -3.91 15.34 -15.88
CA PHE A 326 -3.81 16.75 -15.50
C PHE A 326 -3.59 17.67 -16.71
N GLU A 327 -2.86 17.22 -17.74
CA GLU A 327 -2.71 17.92 -19.02
C GLU A 327 -4.05 18.02 -19.75
N GLU A 328 -4.79 16.92 -19.90
CA GLU A 328 -6.10 16.88 -20.55
C GLU A 328 -7.15 17.75 -19.84
N ASN A 329 -7.17 17.72 -18.49
CA ASN A 329 -8.04 18.61 -17.72
C ASN A 329 -7.69 20.09 -17.87
N ARG A 330 -6.40 20.41 -18.04
CA ARG A 330 -5.96 21.79 -18.27
C ARG A 330 -6.41 22.28 -19.65
N ILE A 331 -6.29 21.44 -20.68
CA ILE A 331 -6.78 21.71 -22.04
C ILE A 331 -8.28 22.02 -22.03
N MET A 332 -9.09 21.21 -21.34
CA MET A 332 -10.55 21.44 -21.24
C MET A 332 -10.92 22.74 -20.51
N LYS A 333 -10.14 23.17 -19.51
CA LYS A 333 -10.41 24.41 -18.75
C LYS A 333 -9.92 25.68 -19.44
N ASP A 334 -8.78 25.63 -20.12
CA ASP A 334 -8.20 26.79 -20.80
C ASP A 334 -8.88 27.04 -22.16
N ASP A 335 -9.28 25.98 -22.89
CA ASP A 335 -9.76 26.10 -24.27
C ASP A 335 -11.30 26.14 -24.42
N ILE A 336 -12.11 25.87 -23.37
CA ILE A 336 -13.57 26.13 -23.41
C ILE A 336 -13.89 27.63 -23.17
N ARG A 337 -12.87 28.46 -22.88
CA ARG A 337 -13.00 29.92 -22.94
C ARG A 337 -12.86 30.41 -24.39
N PHE A 338 -13.78 30.02 -25.27
CA PHE A 338 -13.86 30.61 -26.61
C PHE A 338 -14.52 32.00 -26.57
N ASP A 339 -13.80 32.99 -27.09
CA ASP A 339 -14.39 34.20 -27.68
C ASP A 339 -15.10 33.81 -28.99
N THR A 340 -16.33 34.28 -29.14
CA THR A 340 -17.31 33.88 -30.17
C THR A 340 -16.98 34.41 -31.57
N ALA A 341 -15.77 34.19 -32.09
CA ALA A 341 -15.32 34.70 -33.39
C ALA A 341 -14.62 33.61 -34.26
N GLY A 342 -15.41 32.63 -34.70
CA GLY A 342 -15.49 32.17 -36.10
C GLY A 342 -14.33 31.49 -36.84
N HIS A 343 -13.05 31.56 -36.45
CA HIS A 343 -11.95 31.10 -37.32
C HIS A 343 -10.93 30.11 -36.71
N GLY A 344 -11.12 29.65 -35.47
CA GLY A 344 -10.18 28.75 -34.79
C GLY A 344 -10.48 27.24 -34.88
N PHE A 345 -11.69 26.86 -35.34
CA PHE A 345 -12.18 25.49 -35.20
C PHE A 345 -11.42 24.49 -36.09
N ASP A 346 -11.14 24.84 -37.34
CA ASP A 346 -10.54 23.89 -38.28
C ASP A 346 -9.07 23.57 -37.95
N ALA A 347 -8.31 24.58 -37.49
CA ALA A 347 -6.94 24.37 -37.02
C ALA A 347 -6.90 23.54 -35.72
N PHE A 348 -7.83 23.80 -34.81
CA PHE A 348 -8.02 23.01 -33.59
C PHE A 348 -8.40 21.56 -33.91
N TRP A 349 -9.39 21.35 -34.78
CA TRP A 349 -9.88 20.02 -35.14
C TRP A 349 -8.83 19.21 -35.88
N ASN A 350 -8.04 19.82 -36.77
CA ASN A 350 -6.94 19.13 -37.43
C ASN A 350 -5.80 18.75 -36.46
N ALA A 351 -5.51 19.59 -35.46
CA ALA A 351 -4.46 19.31 -34.48
C ALA A 351 -4.88 18.35 -33.35
N ARG A 352 -6.16 18.38 -32.95
CA ARG A 352 -6.65 17.77 -31.71
C ARG A 352 -7.88 16.88 -31.88
N GLY A 353 -8.58 16.97 -33.02
CA GLY A 353 -9.76 16.18 -33.35
C GLY A 353 -9.55 14.67 -33.20
N PRO A 354 -8.42 14.08 -33.66
CA PRO A 354 -8.17 12.65 -33.45
C PRO A 354 -8.15 12.22 -31.98
N LEU A 355 -7.57 13.03 -31.10
CA LEU A 355 -7.50 12.77 -29.65
C LEU A 355 -8.89 12.89 -28.99
N ILE A 356 -9.67 13.88 -29.40
CA ILE A 356 -11.06 14.08 -28.94
C ILE A 356 -11.95 12.93 -29.38
N VAL A 357 -11.78 12.45 -30.62
CA VAL A 357 -12.53 11.32 -31.17
C VAL A 357 -12.18 10.02 -30.44
N ASP A 358 -10.91 9.78 -30.14
CA ASP A 358 -10.51 8.58 -29.40
C ASP A 358 -10.94 8.63 -27.92
N TRP A 359 -10.93 9.81 -27.30
CA TRP A 359 -11.54 10.02 -25.99
C TRP A 359 -13.05 9.73 -26.01
N LEU A 360 -13.79 10.29 -26.97
CA LEU A 360 -15.23 10.04 -27.12
C LEU A 360 -15.52 8.55 -27.31
N LYS A 361 -14.70 7.84 -28.09
CA LYS A 361 -14.83 6.37 -28.23
C LYS A 361 -14.60 5.64 -26.91
N GLY A 362 -13.62 6.07 -26.11
CA GLY A 362 -13.34 5.51 -24.79
C GLY A 362 -14.47 5.72 -23.78
N GLU A 363 -14.99 6.95 -23.69
CA GLU A 363 -16.15 7.29 -22.84
C GLU A 363 -17.41 6.58 -23.30
N LEU A 364 -17.68 6.55 -24.63
CA LEU A 364 -18.79 5.78 -25.18
C LEU A 364 -18.64 4.31 -24.85
N ARG A 365 -17.43 3.74 -24.90
CA ARG A 365 -17.21 2.33 -24.57
C ARG A 365 -17.46 2.05 -23.09
N GLN A 366 -16.95 2.88 -22.18
CA GLN A 366 -17.22 2.75 -20.75
C GLN A 366 -18.71 2.93 -20.43
N ALA A 367 -19.38 3.90 -21.06
CA ALA A 367 -20.81 4.10 -20.91
C ALA A 367 -21.62 2.93 -21.49
N PHE A 368 -21.16 2.33 -22.60
CA PHE A 368 -21.78 1.16 -23.22
C PHE A 368 -21.60 -0.09 -22.37
N ASP A 369 -20.42 -0.27 -21.77
CA ASP A 369 -20.10 -1.37 -20.86
C ASP A 369 -20.90 -1.24 -19.55
N ALA A 370 -21.02 -0.02 -19.00
CA ALA A 370 -21.86 0.28 -17.84
C ALA A 370 -23.36 0.11 -18.14
N ALA A 371 -23.83 0.51 -19.32
CA ALA A 371 -25.20 0.30 -19.77
C ALA A 371 -25.51 -1.18 -20.09
N HIS A 372 -24.52 -1.96 -20.54
CA HIS A 372 -24.64 -3.41 -20.69
C HIS A 372 -24.71 -4.12 -19.34
N ALA A 373 -23.91 -3.69 -18.37
CA ALA A 373 -24.00 -4.17 -16.99
C ALA A 373 -25.37 -3.83 -16.34
N ALA A 374 -25.94 -2.65 -16.64
CA ALA A 374 -27.25 -2.23 -16.16
C ALA A 374 -28.45 -2.86 -16.92
N ARG A 375 -28.26 -3.33 -18.16
CA ARG A 375 -29.32 -4.01 -18.93
C ARG A 375 -29.60 -5.43 -18.45
N TRP A 376 -28.69 -6.04 -17.69
CA TRP A 376 -28.91 -7.33 -17.05
C TRP A 376 -29.63 -7.24 -15.69
N THR A 377 -30.10 -6.06 -15.31
CA THR A 377 -30.89 -5.84 -14.08
C THR A 377 -32.33 -5.34 -14.33
N ALA A 378 -32.86 -5.35 -15.57
CA ALA A 378 -34.25 -4.93 -15.83
C ALA A 378 -35.01 -5.74 -16.93
N ALA A 379 -35.63 -6.87 -16.51
CA ALA A 379 -36.98 -7.49 -16.80
C ALA A 379 -37.56 -7.54 -18.25
N PRO A 380 -38.52 -8.46 -18.65
CA PRO A 380 -39.65 -9.01 -17.84
C PRO A 380 -40.12 -10.47 -18.13
N ALA A 381 -41.24 -10.83 -17.50
CA ALA A 381 -41.87 -12.14 -17.36
C ALA A 381 -42.79 -12.64 -18.52
N HIS A 382 -43.04 -13.96 -18.48
CA HIS A 382 -44.14 -14.79 -19.04
C HIS A 382 -44.15 -15.22 -20.52
N ALA A 383 -44.10 -16.55 -20.75
CA ALA A 383 -45.18 -17.35 -21.36
C ALA A 383 -44.95 -18.88 -21.16
N GLU A 384 -45.84 -19.54 -20.42
CA GLU A 384 -46.18 -20.98 -20.51
C GLU A 384 -47.03 -21.25 -21.78
N PRO A 385 -47.37 -22.50 -22.23
CA PRO A 385 -47.53 -23.78 -21.50
C PRO A 385 -46.83 -24.99 -22.19
N ALA A 386 -46.85 -26.27 -21.76
CA ALA A 386 -47.88 -27.08 -21.11
C ALA A 386 -47.34 -28.40 -20.47
N SER A 387 -47.99 -28.81 -19.36
CA SER A 387 -48.54 -30.15 -19.02
C SER A 387 -47.66 -31.41 -19.17
N ALA A 388 -47.57 -32.38 -18.25
CA ALA A 388 -48.17 -32.65 -16.94
C ALA A 388 -47.46 -33.89 -16.33
N ALA A 389 -47.45 -34.02 -15.00
CA ALA A 389 -47.92 -35.22 -14.28
C ALA A 389 -47.55 -35.21 -12.78
N ALA A 390 -48.61 -35.24 -11.97
CA ALA A 390 -48.81 -35.96 -10.70
C ALA A 390 -47.75 -35.93 -9.58
N ALA A 391 -48.19 -35.36 -8.44
CA ALA A 391 -47.62 -35.47 -7.11
C ALA A 391 -47.57 -36.93 -6.59
N PRO A 392 -46.79 -37.19 -5.52
CA PRO A 392 -47.47 -37.33 -4.24
C PRO A 392 -46.76 -36.67 -3.03
N VAL A 393 -47.62 -36.07 -2.20
CA VAL A 393 -47.73 -36.08 -0.72
C VAL A 393 -46.47 -36.34 0.13
N ALA A 394 -46.17 -35.37 1.00
CA ALA A 394 -45.18 -35.42 2.06
C ALA A 394 -45.57 -36.37 3.23
N GLN A 395 -44.56 -37.04 3.81
CA GLN A 395 -44.58 -37.55 5.18
C GLN A 395 -43.42 -36.93 5.98
N PRO A 396 -43.62 -36.62 7.28
CA PRO A 396 -42.62 -35.96 8.11
C PRO A 396 -41.71 -36.99 8.79
N VAL A 397 -40.40 -36.73 8.85
CA VAL A 397 -39.49 -37.53 9.68
C VAL A 397 -38.47 -36.64 10.42
N ALA A 398 -38.69 -36.60 11.73
CA ALA A 398 -37.76 -36.51 12.86
C ALA A 398 -36.48 -35.65 12.79
N ALA A 399 -36.37 -34.76 13.78
CA ALA A 399 -35.14 -34.14 14.23
C ALA A 399 -34.24 -35.12 15.01
N ALA A 400 -32.92 -35.04 14.79
CA ALA A 400 -31.82 -35.30 15.73
C ALA A 400 -30.45 -35.15 14.99
N PRO A 401 -29.30 -35.06 15.67
CA PRO A 401 -28.98 -34.31 16.88
C PRO A 401 -27.76 -33.38 16.68
N VAL A 402 -27.52 -32.50 17.66
CA VAL A 402 -26.31 -31.69 17.80
C VAL A 402 -25.14 -32.61 18.18
N ILE A 403 -24.05 -32.59 17.40
CA ILE A 403 -22.78 -33.20 17.78
C ILE A 403 -21.82 -32.10 18.22
N ALA A 404 -21.39 -32.20 19.48
CA ALA A 404 -20.40 -31.36 20.10
C ALA A 404 -19.01 -31.57 19.47
N ALA A 405 -18.31 -30.48 19.18
CA ALA A 405 -16.92 -30.50 18.74
C ALA A 405 -15.99 -30.81 19.93
N PRO A 406 -14.98 -31.69 19.78
CA PRO A 406 -14.03 -31.98 20.84
C PRO A 406 -12.97 -30.88 20.97
N VAL A 407 -12.71 -30.52 22.23
CA VAL A 407 -11.59 -29.70 22.70
C VAL A 407 -10.31 -30.52 22.57
N ILE A 408 -9.29 -30.00 21.87
CA ILE A 408 -7.92 -30.54 21.91
C ILE A 408 -7.03 -29.59 22.70
N ALA A 409 -6.37 -30.17 23.69
CA ALA A 409 -5.54 -29.51 24.69
C ALA A 409 -4.22 -28.98 24.12
N LEU A 410 -3.80 -27.83 24.65
CA LEU A 410 -2.51 -27.18 24.46
C LEU A 410 -1.36 -28.04 24.98
N ALA A 411 -0.36 -28.29 24.14
CA ALA A 411 0.93 -28.81 24.54
C ALA A 411 1.93 -27.66 24.71
N THR A 412 2.52 -27.61 25.90
CA THR A 412 3.54 -26.67 26.38
C THR A 412 4.89 -26.85 25.70
N ALA A 413 5.51 -25.78 25.22
CA ALA A 413 6.91 -25.77 24.77
C ALA A 413 7.81 -25.06 25.80
N ALA A 414 8.95 -25.69 26.09
CA ALA A 414 9.92 -25.32 27.11
C ALA A 414 10.91 -24.24 26.64
N GLU A 415 11.48 -23.55 27.61
CA GLU A 415 12.48 -22.47 27.52
C GLU A 415 13.96 -23.01 27.54
N PRO A 416 15.01 -22.17 27.40
CA PRO A 416 16.06 -22.33 26.38
C PRO A 416 17.41 -22.84 26.91
N ALA A 417 18.30 -23.23 25.98
CA ALA A 417 19.70 -23.54 26.28
C ALA A 417 20.67 -22.67 25.45
N ALA A 418 21.73 -22.23 26.12
CA ALA A 418 22.65 -21.16 25.74
C ALA A 418 23.85 -21.59 24.85
N LEU A 419 24.53 -20.56 24.32
CA LEU A 419 25.71 -20.49 23.46
C LEU A 419 26.85 -21.51 23.70
N ARG A 420 27.54 -21.86 22.59
CA ARG A 420 29.02 -21.94 22.54
C ARG A 420 29.58 -21.42 21.21
N VAL A 421 30.63 -20.61 21.33
CA VAL A 421 31.54 -20.14 20.28
C VAL A 421 32.71 -21.12 20.16
N ALA A 422 33.16 -21.44 18.94
CA ALA A 422 34.52 -21.88 18.65
C ALA A 422 34.91 -21.52 17.21
N ALA A 423 36.18 -21.14 17.03
CA ALA A 423 36.74 -20.48 15.86
C ALA A 423 37.49 -21.42 14.89
N ALA A 424 37.57 -20.96 13.64
CA ALA A 424 38.62 -21.10 12.62
C ALA A 424 39.13 -22.48 12.18
N GLY A 425 38.97 -22.75 10.88
CA GLY A 425 39.74 -23.71 10.10
C GLY A 425 39.62 -23.41 8.60
N SER A 426 40.72 -22.97 8.00
CA SER A 426 40.97 -22.83 6.56
C SER A 426 40.68 -24.13 5.81
N ASP A 427 39.99 -24.06 4.67
CA ASP A 427 40.51 -24.56 3.38
C ASP A 427 39.52 -24.28 2.24
N ALA A 428 40.03 -23.62 1.19
CA ALA A 428 39.34 -23.45 -0.08
C ALA A 428 39.58 -24.66 -0.98
N PRO A 429 38.58 -25.09 -1.78
CA PRO A 429 38.85 -25.74 -3.04
C PRO A 429 38.34 -24.95 -4.25
N ALA A 430 39.07 -25.18 -5.34
CA ALA A 430 39.03 -24.51 -6.63
C ALA A 430 37.69 -24.60 -7.38
N ALA A 431 37.50 -23.61 -8.25
CA ALA A 431 36.40 -23.51 -9.21
C ALA A 431 36.36 -24.68 -10.20
N ALA A 432 35.15 -25.20 -10.42
CA ALA A 432 34.81 -26.11 -11.51
C ALA A 432 33.57 -25.56 -12.27
N PRO A 433 33.40 -25.91 -13.55
CA PRO A 433 32.68 -25.11 -14.54
C PRO A 433 31.15 -25.17 -14.38
N ALA A 434 30.50 -24.09 -14.84
CA ALA A 434 29.06 -23.91 -14.84
C ALA A 434 28.32 -25.09 -15.49
N ALA A 435 27.64 -25.87 -14.64
CA ALA A 435 26.69 -26.87 -15.08
C ALA A 435 25.45 -26.18 -15.65
N ARG A 436 25.13 -26.50 -16.90
CA ARG A 436 23.92 -26.11 -17.61
C ARG A 436 22.71 -26.57 -16.78
N ALA A 437 21.90 -25.63 -16.30
CA ALA A 437 20.74 -25.92 -15.45
C ALA A 437 19.81 -26.95 -16.11
N ALA A 438 19.55 -28.05 -15.42
CA ALA A 438 18.56 -29.04 -15.81
C ALA A 438 17.14 -28.47 -15.69
N LYS A 439 16.22 -28.93 -16.54
CA LYS A 439 14.77 -28.62 -16.47
C LYS A 439 14.24 -28.86 -15.05
N PRO A 440 13.31 -28.03 -14.54
CA PRO A 440 12.76 -28.23 -13.20
C PRO A 440 12.11 -29.61 -13.10
N ALA A 441 12.47 -30.33 -12.04
CA ALA A 441 11.89 -31.62 -11.72
C ALA A 441 10.41 -31.44 -11.35
N HIS A 442 9.56 -32.34 -11.84
CA HIS A 442 8.14 -32.43 -11.52
C HIS A 442 7.92 -32.35 -9.99
N VAL A 443 7.28 -31.29 -9.52
CA VAL A 443 7.04 -31.05 -8.10
C VAL A 443 5.85 -31.90 -7.67
N PRO A 444 5.98 -32.72 -6.61
CA PRO A 444 4.87 -33.55 -6.14
C PRO A 444 3.73 -32.68 -5.61
N ARG A 445 2.49 -33.15 -5.82
CA ARG A 445 1.25 -32.41 -5.57
C ARG A 445 1.15 -31.90 -4.12
N GLU A 446 1.60 -32.68 -3.14
CA GLU A 446 1.55 -32.29 -1.73
C GLU A 446 2.44 -31.07 -1.43
N ARG A 447 3.59 -30.97 -2.10
CA ARG A 447 4.44 -29.77 -2.00
C ARG A 447 3.86 -28.59 -2.76
N LEU A 448 3.21 -28.83 -3.90
CA LEU A 448 2.52 -27.76 -4.63
C LEU A 448 1.36 -27.17 -3.82
N PHE A 449 0.60 -28.01 -3.11
CA PHE A 449 -0.48 -27.51 -2.26
C PHE A 449 0.05 -26.51 -1.24
N ALA A 450 1.10 -26.87 -0.49
CA ALA A 450 1.71 -25.96 0.48
C ALA A 450 2.26 -24.68 -0.17
N GLU A 451 3.00 -24.81 -1.27
CA GLU A 451 3.59 -23.65 -1.97
C GLU A 451 2.54 -22.70 -2.56
N LEU A 452 1.43 -23.24 -3.12
CA LEU A 452 0.35 -22.42 -3.66
C LEU A 452 -0.49 -21.77 -2.56
N VAL A 453 -0.72 -22.49 -1.45
CA VAL A 453 -1.36 -21.91 -0.25
C VAL A 453 -0.54 -20.75 0.27
N ASP A 454 0.79 -20.86 0.37
CA ASP A 454 1.64 -19.75 0.80
C ASP A 454 1.54 -18.54 -0.13
N ILE A 455 1.50 -18.75 -1.45
CA ILE A 455 1.34 -17.68 -2.44
C ILE A 455 0.00 -16.97 -2.28
N TYR A 456 -1.09 -17.72 -2.08
CA TYR A 456 -2.42 -17.15 -1.87
C TYR A 456 -2.56 -16.48 -0.51
N ALA A 457 -2.02 -17.08 0.55
CA ALA A 457 -1.97 -16.54 1.90
C ALA A 457 -1.22 -15.20 1.95
N GLU A 458 -0.05 -15.13 1.30
CA GLU A 458 0.71 -13.89 1.18
C GLU A 458 -0.03 -12.84 0.34
N ALA A 459 -0.60 -13.23 -0.80
CA ALA A 459 -1.25 -12.28 -1.71
C ALA A 459 -2.58 -11.73 -1.19
N MET A 460 -3.27 -12.49 -0.33
CA MET A 460 -4.55 -12.13 0.29
C MET A 460 -4.43 -11.70 1.75
N GLU A 461 -3.23 -11.77 2.33
CA GLU A 461 -2.97 -11.55 3.75
C GLU A 461 -3.83 -12.45 4.66
N TYR A 462 -4.15 -13.66 4.19
CA TYR A 462 -4.85 -14.69 4.97
C TYR A 462 -3.86 -15.65 5.63
N PRO A 463 -4.14 -16.15 6.84
CA PRO A 463 -3.38 -17.27 7.40
C PRO A 463 -3.44 -18.49 6.47
N ALA A 464 -2.33 -19.21 6.32
CA ALA A 464 -2.26 -20.39 5.45
C ALA A 464 -3.29 -21.47 5.85
N GLU A 465 -3.65 -21.52 7.13
CA GLU A 465 -4.61 -22.46 7.72
C GLU A 465 -6.05 -22.25 7.25
N VAL A 466 -6.35 -21.07 6.68
CA VAL A 466 -7.66 -20.75 6.10
C VAL A 466 -7.86 -21.45 4.76
N PHE A 467 -6.78 -21.83 4.07
CA PHE A 467 -6.88 -22.51 2.78
C PHE A 467 -6.91 -24.03 2.96
N SER A 468 -7.90 -24.66 2.33
CA SER A 468 -8.00 -26.12 2.23
C SER A 468 -8.23 -26.54 0.77
N GLU A 469 -8.09 -27.83 0.49
CA GLU A 469 -8.33 -28.37 -0.86
C GLU A 469 -9.72 -28.03 -1.42
N THR A 470 -10.71 -27.88 -0.53
CA THR A 470 -12.13 -27.78 -0.90
C THR A 470 -12.77 -26.44 -0.58
N ILE A 471 -12.07 -25.53 0.10
CA ILE A 471 -12.65 -24.22 0.46
C ILE A 471 -12.90 -23.38 -0.79
N GLU A 472 -14.09 -22.79 -0.89
CA GLU A 472 -14.44 -21.96 -2.04
C GLU A 472 -13.77 -20.59 -1.95
N LEU A 473 -12.87 -20.31 -2.88
CA LEU A 473 -12.00 -19.13 -2.89
C LEU A 473 -12.80 -17.83 -2.98
N GLU A 474 -13.84 -17.78 -3.81
CA GLU A 474 -14.68 -16.59 -3.96
C GLU A 474 -15.82 -16.55 -2.94
N ALA A 475 -16.56 -17.66 -2.75
CA ALA A 475 -17.77 -17.67 -1.94
C ALA A 475 -17.51 -17.65 -0.43
N GLU A 476 -16.43 -18.29 0.03
CA GLU A 476 -16.11 -18.40 1.45
C GLU A 476 -14.94 -17.50 1.86
N LEU A 477 -13.95 -17.31 0.99
CA LEU A 477 -12.79 -16.45 1.28
C LEU A 477 -12.88 -15.06 0.64
N GLY A 478 -13.91 -14.78 -0.16
CA GLY A 478 -14.12 -13.46 -0.75
C GLY A 478 -13.01 -13.03 -1.71
N ILE A 479 -12.25 -13.99 -2.27
CA ILE A 479 -11.16 -13.72 -3.19
C ILE A 479 -11.78 -13.30 -4.53
N ASP A 480 -11.64 -12.02 -4.86
CA ASP A 480 -12.25 -11.48 -6.07
C ASP A 480 -11.62 -12.07 -7.35
N SER A 481 -12.42 -12.14 -8.41
CA SER A 481 -12.05 -12.72 -9.69
C SER A 481 -10.83 -12.06 -10.37
N VAL A 482 -10.57 -10.77 -10.12
CA VAL A 482 -9.41 -10.06 -10.68
C VAL A 482 -8.14 -10.47 -9.94
N LYS A 483 -8.22 -10.55 -8.61
CA LYS A 483 -7.13 -10.93 -7.74
C LYS A 483 -6.75 -12.40 -7.90
N GLN A 484 -7.75 -13.27 -8.04
CA GLN A 484 -7.54 -14.69 -8.34
C GLN A 484 -6.79 -14.87 -9.68
N THR A 485 -7.21 -14.14 -10.72
CA THR A 485 -6.54 -14.16 -12.03
C THR A 485 -5.10 -13.65 -11.93
N GLU A 486 -4.85 -12.59 -11.17
CA GLU A 486 -3.52 -12.05 -10.90
C GLU A 486 -2.60 -13.11 -10.25
N ILE A 487 -3.10 -13.82 -9.24
CA ILE A 487 -2.34 -14.85 -8.52
C ILE A 487 -2.06 -16.05 -9.42
N ILE A 488 -3.03 -16.50 -10.22
CA ILE A 488 -2.85 -17.60 -11.17
C ILE A 488 -1.79 -17.26 -12.23
N GLN A 489 -1.74 -16.02 -12.72
CA GLN A 489 -0.69 -15.58 -13.65
C GLN A 489 0.71 -15.63 -13.02
N ARG A 490 0.84 -15.28 -11.73
CA ARG A 490 2.11 -15.43 -11.00
C ARG A 490 2.53 -16.90 -10.89
N ILE A 491 1.57 -17.79 -10.64
CA ILE A 491 1.79 -19.24 -10.56
C ILE A 491 2.25 -19.79 -11.92
N ILE A 492 1.61 -19.37 -13.01
CA ILE A 492 1.99 -19.75 -14.38
C ILE A 492 3.41 -19.32 -14.70
N ALA A 493 3.78 -18.08 -14.40
CA ALA A 493 5.13 -17.58 -14.59
C ALA A 493 6.15 -18.35 -13.73
N ARG A 494 5.81 -18.65 -12.47
CA ARG A 494 6.69 -19.34 -11.51
C ARG A 494 6.99 -20.79 -11.92
N TYR A 495 6.00 -21.53 -12.40
CA TYR A 495 6.16 -22.93 -12.81
C TYR A 495 6.36 -23.12 -14.32
N ALA A 496 6.52 -22.01 -15.08
CA ALA A 496 6.68 -21.99 -16.54
C ALA A 496 5.58 -22.81 -17.26
N LEU A 497 4.33 -22.62 -16.83
CA LEU A 497 3.17 -23.32 -17.39
C LEU A 497 2.72 -22.68 -18.72
N PRO A 498 1.96 -23.39 -19.56
CA PRO A 498 1.29 -22.80 -20.71
C PRO A 498 0.39 -21.61 -20.32
N PRO A 499 0.26 -20.58 -21.17
CA PRO A 499 -0.65 -19.47 -20.91
C PRO A 499 -2.09 -19.97 -20.83
N LEU A 500 -2.91 -19.30 -20.01
CA LEU A 500 -4.33 -19.63 -19.88
C LEU A 500 -5.05 -19.46 -21.22
N PRO A 501 -6.02 -20.33 -21.55
CA PRO A 501 -6.86 -20.16 -22.73
C PRO A 501 -7.53 -18.77 -22.76
N ALA A 502 -7.73 -18.20 -23.95
CA ALA A 502 -8.32 -16.86 -24.12
C ALA A 502 -9.75 -16.72 -23.53
N ASN A 503 -10.44 -17.83 -23.27
CA ASN A 503 -11.77 -17.91 -22.67
C ASN A 503 -11.75 -18.26 -21.18
N PHE A 504 -10.58 -18.29 -20.53
CA PHE A 504 -10.44 -18.61 -19.11
C PHE A 504 -11.25 -17.65 -18.23
N ARG A 505 -11.99 -18.20 -17.26
CA ARG A 505 -12.70 -17.43 -16.24
C ARG A 505 -12.16 -17.83 -14.86
N SER A 506 -11.95 -16.85 -13.99
CA SER A 506 -11.56 -17.05 -12.58
C SER A 506 -12.44 -18.09 -11.86
N GLY A 507 -13.75 -18.07 -12.12
CA GLY A 507 -14.72 -19.01 -11.56
C GLY A 507 -14.59 -20.47 -12.03
N ASP A 508 -13.69 -20.78 -12.97
CA ASP A 508 -13.40 -22.16 -13.38
C ASP A 508 -12.61 -22.92 -12.29
N PHE A 509 -11.89 -22.19 -11.42
CA PHE A 509 -11.23 -22.73 -10.23
C PHE A 509 -11.93 -22.22 -8.96
N LYS A 510 -12.87 -23.02 -8.45
CA LYS A 510 -13.62 -22.70 -7.24
C LYS A 510 -12.81 -22.92 -5.96
N ALA A 511 -11.93 -23.91 -5.95
CA ALA A 511 -11.16 -24.29 -4.76
C ALA A 511 -9.66 -24.44 -5.05
N MET A 512 -8.85 -24.33 -3.99
CA MET A 512 -7.38 -24.43 -4.08
C MET A 512 -6.90 -25.73 -4.71
N GLY A 513 -7.57 -26.86 -4.40
CA GLY A 513 -7.21 -28.17 -4.95
C GLY A 513 -7.22 -28.20 -6.48
N GLN A 514 -8.16 -27.49 -7.11
CA GLN A 514 -8.28 -27.45 -8.58
C GLN A 514 -7.13 -26.67 -9.24
N ILE A 515 -6.61 -25.65 -8.55
CA ILE A 515 -5.46 -24.88 -9.01
C ILE A 515 -4.19 -25.72 -8.89
N VAL A 516 -4.06 -26.45 -7.77
CA VAL A 516 -2.95 -27.39 -7.55
C VAL A 516 -2.94 -28.50 -8.61
N ASP A 517 -4.11 -29.06 -8.94
CA ASP A 517 -4.26 -30.05 -10.00
C ASP A 517 -3.86 -29.48 -11.36
N PHE A 518 -4.33 -28.28 -11.70
CA PHE A 518 -3.95 -27.60 -12.94
C PHE A 518 -2.44 -27.39 -13.05
N VAL A 519 -1.79 -26.93 -11.99
CA VAL A 519 -0.34 -26.73 -11.98
C VAL A 519 0.38 -28.07 -12.12
N TYR A 520 -0.03 -29.08 -11.35
CA TYR A 520 0.57 -30.41 -11.36
C TYR A 520 0.46 -31.08 -12.74
N GLU A 521 -0.70 -30.99 -13.40
CA GLU A 521 -0.93 -31.61 -14.71
C GLU A 521 -0.20 -30.92 -15.87
N ASN A 522 0.24 -29.67 -15.70
CA ASN A 522 0.82 -28.86 -16.76
C ASN A 522 2.32 -28.57 -16.58
N GLN A 523 2.97 -29.11 -15.54
CA GLN A 523 4.41 -29.00 -15.39
C GLN A 523 5.14 -29.72 -16.53
N GLY A 524 6.14 -29.05 -17.11
CA GLY A 524 7.01 -29.64 -18.12
C GLY A 524 6.41 -29.79 -19.53
N LYS A 525 5.16 -29.35 -19.76
CA LYS A 525 4.62 -29.19 -21.11
C LYS A 525 5.25 -27.95 -21.75
N ALA A 526 5.74 -28.08 -22.98
CA ALA A 526 6.38 -26.97 -23.68
C ALA A 526 5.36 -25.87 -24.05
N LEU A 527 5.82 -24.62 -24.00
CA LEU A 527 5.14 -23.48 -24.61
C LEU A 527 5.31 -23.61 -26.14
N ASP A 528 4.27 -24.07 -26.84
CA ASP A 528 4.23 -24.04 -28.31
C ASP A 528 3.87 -22.63 -28.83
#